data_AF-A0A9W7CTG4-F1
#
_entry.id   AF-A0A9W7CTG4-F1
#
_cell.length_a   1.000
_cell.length_b   1.000
_cell.length_c   1.000
_cell.angle_alpha   90.00
_cell.angle_beta   90.00
_cell.angle_gamma   90.00
#
_symmetry.space_group_name_H-M   'P 1'
#
loop_
_entity.id
_entity.type
_entity.pdbx_description
1 polymer ?
#
loop_
_entity_poly.entity_id
_entity_poly.type
_entity_poly.pdbx_seq_one_letter_code
_entity_poly.pdbx_strand_id
1 'polypeptide(L)'
;MEIPGVNLGKTYKMSDVEGWIEQGKYASFFDFHSSLGFGKQRSDYGKLKQQLDQVPVFGFNSGRYDINLIKKDLFAIIGTDNIKSVIKNPTYMCIATSDVKMLDISNYVPAGTSYDKYLTTYLGGCKCDDKIRCVCGLGKGLFPYEYITAFNVLNQTTIPPKSAFDSKLRGTSITKDDYERVKFVWEYYEMKSIKDLLIWYNNLDVVPFIKAIKAQRELFKRFDLDMFADGVSLPGLSEKVMYQTCFNNLQYPDKKQANAFQFPAKRMGGYKNQDAKAKRKFGMTLEHLNTLLQKQKYLCGLCYRQLTADIASADRINNKLGQHLDQLCEVQLRAVMKPRFAVVRSVKKIIGYNANALYLWALGNEMPCGRLTTVEAYEGIIDDINADKIFGFLQCDIRTPDHLKNYFSEMTPIFKNVLIDCTDESVIGKHKFDHNEARKQSRAKPARKLIGSYFGEKILIYTLLLKWYLFHGMEITKTYCFVKASSHKAFAPFMEALRAHFKEHKYNWFPRDYNIEVAKFDSRTPGLFKDEWSGDAMVSLSSKNYICYLPDESYKVKVSAKGIQQGGGRNNGVLNPDGFETVVRDRITLQSTNKGFRLSKETKSIITYTQTKTARSYYYNKRRVLADGITTEPLDI
;
A
#
# COMPACT_ATOMS: atom_id res chain seq x y z
N MET A 1 -39.44 1.44 -1.66
CA MET A 1 -39.14 1.81 -0.26
C MET A 1 -40.40 1.56 0.53
N GLU A 2 -40.32 1.03 1.74
CA GLU A 2 -41.49 0.88 2.60
C GLU A 2 -41.81 2.25 3.20
N ILE A 3 -43.00 2.78 2.90
CA ILE A 3 -43.52 4.02 3.46
C ILE A 3 -44.56 3.60 4.52
N PRO A 4 -44.39 3.98 5.80
CA PRO A 4 -45.33 3.60 6.85
C PRO A 4 -46.75 4.06 6.50
N GLY A 5 -47.73 3.14 6.54
CA GLY A 5 -49.14 3.44 6.29
C GLY A 5 -49.52 3.63 4.81
N VAL A 6 -48.78 3.04 3.87
CA VAL A 6 -49.14 3.03 2.43
C VAL A 6 -48.95 1.63 1.83
N ASN A 7 -49.75 1.30 0.81
CA ASN A 7 -49.80 -0.05 0.21
C ASN A 7 -48.46 -0.47 -0.42
N LEU A 8 -48.00 -1.67 -0.06
CA LEU A 8 -46.82 -2.31 -0.64
C LEU A 8 -47.03 -2.62 -2.13
N GLY A 9 -45.99 -2.40 -2.95
CA GLY A 9 -45.99 -2.75 -4.38
C GLY A 9 -46.40 -1.64 -5.36
N LYS A 10 -46.79 -0.46 -4.87
CA LYS A 10 -47.12 0.70 -5.70
C LYS A 10 -45.90 1.63 -5.87
N THR A 11 -45.73 2.20 -7.06
CA THR A 11 -44.69 3.22 -7.33
C THR A 11 -45.29 4.60 -7.08
N TYR A 12 -44.65 5.39 -6.22
CA TYR A 12 -45.07 6.75 -5.87
C TYR A 12 -44.12 7.78 -6.52
N LYS A 13 -44.68 8.89 -7.01
CA LYS A 13 -43.97 10.03 -7.61
C LYS A 13 -43.81 11.16 -6.59
N MET A 14 -42.97 12.15 -6.90
CA MET A 14 -42.78 13.32 -6.01
C MET A 14 -44.08 14.11 -5.77
N SER A 15 -44.96 14.18 -6.77
CA SER A 15 -46.29 14.79 -6.62
C SER A 15 -47.13 14.13 -5.51
N ASP A 16 -46.95 12.83 -5.28
CA ASP A 16 -47.65 12.13 -4.21
C ASP A 16 -47.11 12.52 -2.82
N VAL A 17 -45.80 12.79 -2.73
CA VAL A 17 -45.12 13.24 -1.51
C VAL A 17 -45.51 14.68 -1.17
N GLU A 18 -45.55 15.55 -2.18
CA GLU A 18 -46.04 16.93 -2.05
C GLU A 18 -47.49 16.95 -1.54
N GLY A 19 -48.36 16.12 -2.13
CA GLY A 19 -49.74 15.96 -1.66
C GLY A 19 -49.84 15.46 -0.21
N TRP A 20 -48.95 14.60 0.25
CA TRP A 20 -48.92 14.16 1.66
C TRP A 20 -48.47 15.26 2.63
N ILE A 21 -47.62 16.18 2.17
CA ILE A 21 -47.19 17.34 2.97
C ILE A 21 -48.33 18.35 3.06
N GLU A 22 -49.00 18.65 1.94
CA GLU A 22 -50.18 19.53 1.91
C GLU A 22 -51.33 18.99 2.76
N GLN A 23 -51.50 17.67 2.81
CA GLN A 23 -52.49 16.98 3.66
C GLN A 23 -52.08 16.92 5.14
N GLY A 24 -50.92 17.48 5.53
CA GLY A 24 -50.42 17.51 6.90
C GLY A 24 -49.98 16.14 7.43
N LYS A 25 -49.86 15.13 6.56
CA LYS A 25 -49.38 13.79 6.94
C LYS A 25 -47.90 13.80 7.30
N TYR A 26 -47.15 14.76 6.76
CA TYR A 26 -45.77 15.05 7.11
C TYR A 26 -45.55 16.57 7.15
N ALA A 27 -44.83 17.08 8.15
CA ALA A 27 -44.64 18.53 8.34
C ALA A 27 -43.78 19.18 7.25
N SER A 28 -42.96 18.39 6.56
CA SER A 28 -42.13 18.80 5.44
C SER A 28 -41.62 17.57 4.70
N PHE A 29 -40.98 17.78 3.55
CA PHE A 29 -40.25 16.72 2.87
C PHE A 29 -39.20 16.06 3.79
N PHE A 30 -38.64 16.83 4.72
CA PHE A 30 -37.68 16.36 5.71
C PHE A 30 -38.31 15.40 6.74
N ASP A 31 -39.53 15.69 7.18
CA ASP A 31 -40.29 14.84 8.10
C ASP A 31 -40.71 13.52 7.42
N PHE A 32 -41.20 13.62 6.18
CA PHE A 32 -41.47 12.46 5.33
C PHE A 32 -40.24 11.55 5.17
N HIS A 33 -39.09 12.12 4.78
CA HIS A 33 -37.86 11.36 4.58
C HIS A 33 -37.35 10.72 5.87
N SER A 34 -37.50 11.41 7.00
CA SER A 34 -37.08 10.91 8.32
C SER A 34 -37.90 9.69 8.79
N SER A 35 -39.15 9.57 8.33
CA SER A 35 -40.05 8.45 8.62
C SER A 35 -39.77 7.16 7.81
N LEU A 36 -38.94 7.25 6.75
CA LEU A 36 -38.57 6.11 5.90
C LEU A 36 -37.47 5.26 6.57
N GLY A 37 -37.86 4.37 7.48
CA GLY A 37 -36.96 3.60 8.37
C GLY A 37 -35.75 2.93 7.70
N PHE A 38 -35.94 2.21 6.59
CA PHE A 38 -34.89 1.40 5.94
C PHE A 38 -34.19 2.10 4.74
N GLY A 39 -34.70 3.25 4.30
CA GLY A 39 -34.19 4.00 3.13
C GLY A 39 -33.01 4.93 3.43
N LYS A 40 -32.72 5.20 4.71
CA LYS A 40 -31.71 6.17 5.16
C LYS A 40 -30.31 5.96 4.55
N GLN A 41 -29.91 4.70 4.30
CA GLN A 41 -28.57 4.40 3.79
C GLN A 41 -28.41 4.49 2.26
N ARG A 42 -29.51 4.57 1.49
CA ARG A 42 -29.47 4.36 0.03
C ARG A 42 -30.05 5.48 -0.83
N SER A 43 -30.60 6.55 -0.24
CA SER A 43 -30.95 7.75 -1.00
C SER A 43 -29.76 8.71 -1.07
N ASP A 44 -29.57 9.37 -2.22
CA ASP A 44 -28.49 10.35 -2.40
C ASP A 44 -28.61 11.52 -1.42
N TYR A 45 -29.84 11.90 -1.05
CA TYR A 45 -30.10 12.88 0.00
C TYR A 45 -29.63 12.44 1.39
N GLY A 46 -29.87 11.17 1.78
CA GLY A 46 -29.42 10.63 3.06
C GLY A 46 -27.90 10.61 3.20
N LYS A 47 -27.20 10.31 2.09
CA LYS A 47 -25.72 10.39 2.03
C LYS A 47 -25.21 11.82 2.11
N LEU A 48 -25.82 12.75 1.38
CA LEU A 48 -25.45 14.17 1.38
C LEU A 48 -25.65 14.77 2.78
N LYS A 49 -26.81 14.54 3.39
CA LYS A 49 -27.09 15.01 4.75
C LYS A 49 -26.10 14.43 5.76
N GLN A 50 -25.79 13.14 5.68
CA GLN A 50 -24.76 12.54 6.53
C GLN A 50 -23.39 13.20 6.36
N GLN A 51 -23.04 13.65 5.15
CA GLN A 51 -21.77 14.35 4.93
C GLN A 51 -21.76 15.78 5.47
N LEU A 52 -22.90 16.47 5.44
CA LEU A 52 -23.05 17.83 5.97
C LEU A 52 -23.10 17.85 7.50
N ASP A 53 -23.78 16.88 8.11
CA ASP A 53 -23.96 16.80 9.56
C ASP A 53 -22.70 16.25 10.28
N GLN A 54 -21.79 15.62 9.54
CA GLN A 54 -20.61 14.95 10.10
C GLN A 54 -19.37 15.85 10.06
N VAL A 55 -18.86 16.24 11.23
CA VAL A 55 -17.65 17.04 11.39
C VAL A 55 -16.40 16.20 11.07
N PRO A 56 -15.59 16.56 10.08
CA PRO A 56 -14.34 15.86 9.81
C PRO A 56 -13.25 16.31 10.79
N VAL A 57 -12.57 15.35 11.40
CA VAL A 57 -11.43 15.57 12.30
C VAL A 57 -10.20 14.99 11.63
N PHE A 58 -9.22 15.85 11.34
CA PHE A 58 -8.03 15.47 10.61
C PHE A 58 -6.82 15.35 11.52
N GLY A 59 -6.07 14.29 11.32
CA GLY A 59 -4.76 14.10 11.93
C GLY A 59 -3.73 13.68 10.89
N PHE A 60 -2.44 13.92 11.17
CA PHE A 60 -1.36 13.44 10.33
C PHE A 60 -0.62 12.31 11.03
N ASN A 61 -0.78 11.08 10.53
CA ASN A 61 -0.25 9.85 11.14
C ASN A 61 -0.88 9.52 12.51
N SER A 62 -2.07 10.07 12.78
CA SER A 62 -2.78 9.91 14.04
C SER A 62 -3.28 8.49 14.29
N GLY A 63 -3.48 7.69 13.24
CA GLY A 63 -3.82 6.28 13.38
C GLY A 63 -2.73 5.45 14.07
N ARG A 64 -1.48 5.94 14.03
CA ARG A 64 -0.34 5.33 14.73
C ARG A 64 -0.12 5.92 16.12
N TYR A 65 -0.30 7.23 16.28
CA TYR A 65 0.07 7.94 17.50
C TYR A 65 -1.17 8.38 18.29
N ASP A 66 -1.79 9.50 17.91
CA ASP A 66 -2.81 10.18 18.70
C ASP A 66 -3.96 9.26 19.10
N ILE A 67 -4.55 8.54 18.13
CA ILE A 67 -5.65 7.62 18.38
C ILE A 67 -5.23 6.50 19.32
N ASN A 68 -4.00 6.01 19.25
CA ASN A 68 -3.56 4.96 20.17
C ASN A 68 -3.35 5.46 21.60
N LEU A 69 -3.04 6.74 21.77
CA LEU A 69 -2.93 7.39 23.08
C LEU A 69 -4.33 7.60 23.69
N ILE A 70 -5.25 8.18 22.93
CA ILE A 70 -6.55 8.64 23.46
C ILE A 70 -7.69 7.64 23.33
N LYS A 71 -7.52 6.54 22.57
CA LYS A 71 -8.64 5.62 22.24
C LYS A 71 -9.44 5.13 23.45
N LYS A 72 -8.81 4.91 24.61
CA LYS A 72 -9.52 4.41 25.80
C LYS A 72 -10.58 5.42 26.22
N ASP A 73 -10.18 6.67 26.38
CA ASP A 73 -11.05 7.76 26.80
C ASP A 73 -12.00 8.17 25.66
N LEU A 74 -11.49 8.19 24.43
CA LEU A 74 -12.26 8.47 23.23
C LEU A 74 -13.45 7.50 23.08
N PHE A 75 -13.22 6.20 23.19
CA PHE A 75 -14.31 5.21 23.07
C PHE A 75 -15.20 5.17 24.31
N ALA A 76 -14.70 5.56 25.49
CA ALA A 76 -15.54 5.73 26.67
C ALA A 76 -16.53 6.88 26.51
N ILE A 77 -16.11 7.99 25.89
CA ILE A 77 -16.96 9.17 25.64
C ILE A 77 -17.90 8.93 24.47
N ILE A 78 -17.39 8.42 23.34
CA ILE A 78 -18.20 8.21 22.14
C ILE A 78 -19.26 7.11 22.37
N GLY A 79 -18.92 6.06 23.14
CA GLY A 79 -19.74 4.86 23.26
C GLY A 79 -19.67 4.00 22.00
N THR A 80 -19.55 2.68 22.16
CA THR A 80 -19.37 1.77 21.01
C THR A 80 -20.58 1.71 20.08
N ASP A 81 -21.77 2.01 20.59
CA ASP A 81 -23.03 1.91 19.86
C ASP A 81 -23.22 3.06 18.85
N ASN A 82 -22.51 4.18 19.05
CA ASN A 82 -22.53 5.34 18.16
C ASN A 82 -21.54 5.21 16.98
N ILE A 83 -20.76 4.13 16.92
CA ILE A 83 -19.77 3.90 15.87
C ILE A 83 -20.47 3.33 14.63
N LYS A 84 -20.49 4.11 13.54
CA LYS A 84 -21.01 3.65 12.25
C LYS A 84 -20.00 2.81 11.47
N SER A 85 -18.74 3.22 11.47
CA SER A 85 -17.70 2.48 10.76
C SER A 85 -16.30 2.72 11.34
N VAL A 86 -15.47 1.68 11.29
CA VAL A 86 -14.05 1.76 11.63
C VAL A 86 -13.25 1.03 10.57
N ILE A 87 -12.33 1.73 9.93
CA ILE A 87 -11.45 1.17 8.90
C ILE A 87 -10.04 1.11 9.45
N LYS A 88 -9.45 -0.08 9.43
CA LYS A 88 -8.13 -0.35 10.02
C LYS A 88 -7.28 -1.22 9.10
N ASN A 89 -6.06 -0.76 8.82
CA ASN A 89 -5.08 -1.56 8.07
C ASN A 89 -3.63 -1.04 8.24
N PRO A 90 -2.77 -1.64 9.10
CA PRO A 90 -3.02 -2.22 10.42
C PRO A 90 -3.32 -1.15 11.50
N THR A 91 -3.28 0.13 11.13
CA THR A 91 -3.56 1.32 11.96
C THR A 91 -4.95 1.88 11.65
N TYR A 92 -5.51 2.71 12.54
CA TYR A 92 -6.80 3.34 12.28
C TYR A 92 -6.69 4.32 11.11
N MET A 93 -7.46 4.09 10.05
CA MET A 93 -7.52 4.98 8.89
C MET A 93 -8.72 5.92 8.98
N CYS A 94 -9.84 5.40 9.48
CA CYS A 94 -11.09 6.13 9.66
C CYS A 94 -11.83 5.60 10.89
N ILE A 95 -12.36 6.51 11.71
CA ILE A 95 -13.38 6.23 12.74
C ILE A 95 -14.53 7.18 12.48
N ALA A 96 -15.71 6.65 12.16
CA ALA A 96 -16.87 7.47 11.84
C ALA A 96 -18.05 7.14 12.78
N THR A 97 -18.65 8.19 13.34
CA THR A 97 -19.89 8.17 14.11
C THR A 97 -21.01 8.84 13.31
N SER A 98 -22.15 9.16 13.93
CA SER A 98 -23.14 10.03 13.29
C SER A 98 -22.60 11.44 13.03
N ASP A 99 -21.85 11.98 13.99
CA ASP A 99 -21.53 13.41 14.04
C ASP A 99 -20.07 13.72 13.73
N VAL A 100 -19.18 12.72 13.79
CA VAL A 100 -17.74 12.92 13.62
C VAL A 100 -17.14 11.89 12.64
N LYS A 101 -16.23 12.35 11.77
CA LYS A 101 -15.39 11.50 10.92
C LYS A 101 -13.91 11.78 11.18
N MET A 102 -13.27 10.92 11.95
CA MET A 102 -11.83 11.02 12.17
C MET A 102 -11.08 10.39 11.00
N LEU A 103 -10.22 11.17 10.35
CA LEU A 103 -9.45 10.76 9.18
C LEU A 103 -7.96 11.06 9.38
N ASP A 104 -7.13 10.11 8.94
CA ASP A 104 -5.68 10.28 8.96
C ASP A 104 -5.16 10.61 7.56
N ILE A 105 -4.67 11.85 7.40
CA ILE A 105 -4.17 12.43 6.14
C ILE A 105 -2.96 11.68 5.59
N SER A 106 -2.21 10.97 6.43
CA SER A 106 -1.08 10.15 5.99
C SER A 106 -1.50 9.01 5.04
N ASN A 107 -2.78 8.62 5.03
CA ASN A 107 -3.34 7.63 4.10
C ASN A 107 -3.62 8.21 2.71
N TYR A 108 -3.60 9.54 2.55
CA TYR A 108 -3.86 10.24 1.30
C TYR A 108 -2.58 10.69 0.59
N VAL A 109 -1.43 10.24 1.08
CA VAL A 109 -0.10 10.55 0.54
C VAL A 109 0.72 9.28 0.41
N PRO A 110 1.81 9.27 -0.39
CA PRO A 110 2.69 8.12 -0.48
C PRO A 110 3.23 7.69 0.90
N ALA A 111 3.32 6.38 1.12
CA ALA A 111 3.79 5.84 2.38
C ALA A 111 5.20 6.36 2.73
N GLY A 112 5.38 6.80 3.98
CA GLY A 112 6.65 7.35 4.47
C GLY A 112 6.84 8.84 4.20
N THR A 113 5.86 9.52 3.62
CA THR A 113 5.86 10.99 3.52
C THR A 113 5.83 11.60 4.93
N SER A 114 6.84 12.40 5.26
CA SER A 114 6.88 13.15 6.51
C SER A 114 5.91 14.33 6.46
N TYR A 115 5.55 14.85 7.63
CA TYR A 115 4.70 16.03 7.74
C TYR A 115 5.31 17.25 7.02
N ASP A 116 6.59 17.51 7.26
CA ASP A 116 7.35 18.56 6.57
C ASP A 116 7.34 18.40 5.04
N LYS A 117 7.54 17.16 4.54
CA LYS A 117 7.46 16.87 3.09
C LYS A 117 6.06 17.11 2.54
N TYR A 118 5.03 16.79 3.31
CA TYR A 118 3.64 17.07 2.93
C TYR A 118 3.42 18.59 2.78
N LEU A 119 3.78 19.39 3.79
CA LEU A 119 3.61 20.85 3.73
C LEU A 119 4.39 21.46 2.57
N THR A 120 5.67 21.12 2.43
CA THR A 120 6.52 21.66 1.36
C THR A 120 6.02 21.30 -0.04
N THR A 121 5.37 20.15 -0.20
CA THR A 121 4.78 19.73 -1.49
C THR A 121 3.59 20.63 -1.90
N TYR A 122 2.74 21.02 -0.96
CA TYR A 122 1.51 21.76 -1.26
C TYR A 122 1.62 23.28 -1.06
N LEU A 123 2.51 23.73 -0.18
CA LEU A 123 2.67 25.15 0.18
C LEU A 123 4.02 25.74 -0.24
N GLY A 124 4.98 24.89 -0.64
CA GLY A 124 6.37 25.27 -0.75
C GLY A 124 7.07 25.33 0.61
N GLY A 125 8.40 25.40 0.59
CA GLY A 125 9.21 25.62 1.80
C GLY A 125 9.27 27.10 2.18
N CYS A 126 9.73 27.37 3.41
CA CYS A 126 10.03 28.74 3.84
C CYS A 126 11.08 29.37 2.92
N LYS A 127 10.74 30.53 2.33
CA LYS A 127 11.61 31.30 1.42
C LYS A 127 12.32 32.50 2.09
N CYS A 128 12.10 32.74 3.38
CA CYS A 128 12.76 33.84 4.09
C CYS A 128 14.28 33.61 4.14
N ASP A 129 15.06 34.66 3.87
CA ASP A 129 16.53 34.60 3.94
C ASP A 129 17.00 34.42 5.39
N ASP A 130 16.43 35.20 6.31
CA ASP A 130 16.66 35.04 7.75
C ASP A 130 15.70 33.98 8.33
N LYS A 131 16.25 32.78 8.59
CA LYS A 131 15.51 31.69 9.25
C LYS A 131 15.31 31.91 10.75
N ILE A 132 16.16 32.70 11.40
CA ILE A 132 16.07 32.95 12.83
C ILE A 132 14.86 33.84 13.10
N ARG A 133 14.73 34.95 12.37
CA ARG A 133 13.64 35.94 12.54
C ARG A 133 12.39 35.65 11.70
N CYS A 134 12.32 34.47 11.09
CA CYS A 134 11.21 34.09 10.21
C CYS A 134 9.89 33.84 10.96
N VAL A 135 8.85 34.60 10.59
CA VAL A 135 7.47 34.48 11.10
C VAL A 135 6.44 34.04 10.04
N CYS A 136 6.89 33.58 8.86
CA CYS A 136 6.00 33.22 7.74
C CYS A 136 5.10 31.99 7.97
N GLY A 137 5.23 31.31 9.12
CA GLY A 137 4.44 30.13 9.47
C GLY A 137 4.87 28.83 8.80
N LEU A 138 5.85 28.86 7.89
CA LEU A 138 6.43 27.68 7.22
C LEU A 138 7.82 27.29 7.75
N GLY A 139 8.29 28.02 8.77
CA GLY A 139 9.55 27.73 9.46
C GLY A 139 9.39 26.58 10.46
N LYS A 140 10.52 25.99 10.86
CA LYS A 140 10.54 24.91 11.85
C LYS A 140 10.18 25.46 13.25
N GLY A 141 9.23 24.80 13.91
CA GLY A 141 8.93 24.98 15.33
C GLY A 141 9.86 24.16 16.21
N LEU A 142 10.18 24.68 17.39
CA LEU A 142 11.02 24.02 18.38
C LEU A 142 10.27 24.01 19.71
N PHE A 143 10.21 22.84 20.34
CA PHE A 143 9.51 22.66 21.61
C PHE A 143 10.30 21.71 22.54
N PRO A 144 10.40 22.00 23.84
CA PRO A 144 11.23 21.22 24.77
C PRO A 144 10.46 19.99 25.29
N TYR A 145 10.28 18.97 24.44
CA TYR A 145 9.42 17.82 24.74
C TYR A 145 9.77 17.07 26.03
N GLU A 146 11.06 16.86 26.30
CA GLU A 146 11.52 16.08 27.46
C GLU A 146 11.57 16.91 28.75
N TYR A 147 11.42 18.23 28.65
CA TYR A 147 11.36 19.14 29.79
C TYR A 147 9.95 19.19 30.42
N ILE A 148 8.91 18.92 29.62
CA ILE A 148 7.53 18.92 30.11
C ILE A 148 7.24 17.58 30.81
N THR A 149 7.53 17.53 32.11
CA THR A 149 7.28 16.35 32.94
C THR A 149 5.97 16.41 33.72
N ALA A 150 5.40 17.60 33.89
CA ALA A 150 4.13 17.84 34.58
C ALA A 150 3.43 19.10 34.03
N PHE A 151 2.10 19.19 34.23
CA PHE A 151 1.29 20.30 33.72
C PHE A 151 1.71 21.67 34.29
N ASN A 152 2.19 21.73 35.53
CA ASN A 152 2.65 22.96 36.17
C ASN A 152 3.86 23.58 35.47
N VAL A 153 4.69 22.79 34.77
CA VAL A 153 5.83 23.28 33.98
C VAL A 153 5.36 24.27 32.91
N LEU A 154 4.16 24.07 32.34
CA LEU A 154 3.62 24.98 31.32
C LEU A 154 3.35 26.39 31.85
N ASN A 155 3.20 26.57 33.16
CA ASN A 155 2.96 27.88 33.78
C ASN A 155 4.25 28.66 34.06
N GLN A 156 5.42 28.07 33.84
CA GLN A 156 6.69 28.79 34.01
C GLN A 156 6.78 29.96 33.05
N THR A 157 7.26 31.10 33.55
CA THR A 157 7.28 32.39 32.85
C THR A 157 8.62 32.72 32.20
N THR A 158 9.59 31.80 32.28
CA THR A 158 10.93 31.97 31.73
C THR A 158 11.17 31.05 30.55
N ILE A 159 12.01 31.49 29.61
CA ILE A 159 12.42 30.67 28.47
C ILE A 159 13.20 29.46 29.00
N PRO A 160 12.85 28.22 28.59
CA PRO A 160 13.59 27.05 29.00
C PRO A 160 15.08 27.13 28.63
N PRO A 161 15.98 26.57 29.45
CA PRO A 161 17.40 26.58 29.15
C PRO A 161 17.68 25.81 27.86
N LYS A 162 18.77 26.14 27.17
CA LYS A 162 19.15 25.50 25.89
C LYS A 162 19.13 23.97 25.95
N SER A 163 19.64 23.38 27.03
CA SER A 163 19.69 21.93 27.25
C SER A 163 18.30 21.27 27.36
N ALA A 164 17.24 22.03 27.66
CA ALA A 164 15.87 21.52 27.72
C ALA A 164 15.31 21.10 26.35
N PHE A 165 15.93 21.56 25.27
CA PHE A 165 15.54 21.24 23.89
C PHE A 165 16.31 20.04 23.30
N ASP A 166 17.24 19.46 24.06
CA ASP A 166 17.98 18.29 23.63
C ASP A 166 17.06 17.05 23.59
N SER A 167 17.32 16.14 22.65
CA SER A 167 16.51 14.92 22.50
C SER A 167 17.35 13.69 22.82
N LYS A 168 17.06 13.02 23.94
CA LYS A 168 17.66 11.72 24.29
C LYS A 168 17.24 10.64 23.30
N LEU A 169 16.01 10.71 22.77
CA LEU A 169 15.53 9.78 21.75
C LEU A 169 16.38 9.85 20.46
N ARG A 170 16.73 11.06 20.02
CA ARG A 170 17.49 11.28 18.79
C ARG A 170 19.00 11.32 19.03
N GLY A 171 19.44 11.53 20.28
CA GLY A 171 20.83 11.77 20.62
C GLY A 171 21.35 13.09 20.03
N THR A 172 20.48 14.11 19.92
CA THR A 172 20.80 15.39 19.28
C THR A 172 20.61 16.54 20.25
N SER A 173 21.54 17.49 20.23
CA SER A 173 21.40 18.76 20.94
C SER A 173 20.95 19.88 20.00
N ILE A 174 20.28 20.88 20.56
CA ILE A 174 19.84 22.05 19.80
C ILE A 174 21.04 22.91 19.34
N THR A 175 20.97 23.45 18.12
CA THR A 175 21.99 24.36 17.60
C THR A 175 21.91 25.73 18.28
N LYS A 176 22.95 26.57 18.12
CA LYS A 176 22.92 27.94 18.64
C LYS A 176 21.82 28.75 17.95
N ASP A 177 21.76 28.69 16.62
CA ASP A 177 20.80 29.45 15.81
C ASP A 177 19.34 29.04 16.07
N ASP A 178 19.09 27.74 16.25
CA ASP A 178 17.76 27.23 16.64
C ASP A 178 17.33 27.79 18.01
N TYR A 179 18.24 27.92 18.97
CA TYR A 179 17.93 28.49 20.28
C TYR A 179 17.71 30.01 20.21
N GLU A 180 18.49 30.73 19.40
CA GLU A 180 18.25 32.17 19.15
C GLU A 180 16.88 32.39 18.48
N ARG A 181 16.44 31.48 17.61
CA ARG A 181 15.08 31.49 17.05
C ARG A 181 14.02 31.38 18.14
N VAL A 182 14.20 30.50 19.13
CA VAL A 182 13.26 30.36 20.27
C VAL A 182 13.16 31.65 21.07
N LYS A 183 14.28 32.31 21.35
CA LYS A 183 14.29 33.62 22.05
C LYS A 183 13.56 34.68 21.25
N PHE A 184 13.87 34.77 19.95
CA PHE A 184 13.22 35.74 19.06
C PHE A 184 11.69 35.56 19.04
N VAL A 185 11.19 34.33 18.89
CA VAL A 185 9.72 34.11 18.86
C VAL A 185 9.08 34.35 20.23
N TRP A 186 9.78 34.06 21.33
CA TRP A 186 9.29 34.36 22.67
C TRP A 186 9.06 35.86 22.86
N GLU A 187 10.03 36.68 22.46
CA GLU A 187 9.95 38.14 22.52
C GLU A 187 8.94 38.70 21.50
N TYR A 188 9.02 38.27 20.25
CA TYR A 188 8.18 38.79 19.16
C TYR A 188 6.68 38.54 19.37
N TYR A 189 6.31 37.39 19.94
CA TYR A 189 4.92 37.06 20.27
C TYR A 189 4.55 37.42 21.72
N GLU A 190 5.42 38.11 22.45
CA GLU A 190 5.21 38.55 23.84
C GLU A 190 4.73 37.41 24.77
N MET A 191 5.38 36.25 24.65
CA MET A 191 5.00 35.05 25.39
C MET A 191 5.23 35.24 26.90
N LYS A 192 4.21 34.92 27.70
CA LYS A 192 4.26 35.07 29.17
C LYS A 192 4.60 33.76 29.87
N SER A 193 4.41 32.63 29.18
CA SER A 193 4.58 31.30 29.74
C SER A 193 4.97 30.26 28.69
N ILE A 194 5.49 29.11 29.15
CA ILE A 194 5.75 27.95 28.27
C ILE A 194 4.47 27.47 27.57
N LYS A 195 3.29 27.66 28.20
CA LYS A 195 1.99 27.40 27.57
C LYS A 195 1.79 28.22 26.29
N ASP A 196 2.20 29.48 26.27
CA ASP A 196 2.10 30.33 25.08
C ASP A 196 3.01 29.80 23.96
N LEU A 197 4.21 29.35 24.31
CA LEU A 197 5.12 28.67 23.38
C LEU A 197 4.51 27.38 22.83
N LEU A 198 3.81 26.60 23.66
CA LEU A 198 3.08 25.40 23.22
C LEU A 198 1.94 25.73 22.25
N ILE A 199 1.15 26.77 22.55
CA ILE A 199 0.07 27.24 21.67
C ILE A 199 0.64 27.68 20.32
N TRP A 200 1.71 28.48 20.33
CA TRP A 200 2.39 28.91 19.11
C TRP A 200 2.92 27.71 18.32
N TYR A 201 3.61 26.77 18.98
CA TYR A 201 4.16 25.57 18.36
C TYR A 201 3.06 24.73 17.70
N ASN A 202 1.94 24.51 18.38
CA ASN A 202 0.81 23.75 17.85
C ASN A 202 0.14 24.48 16.68
N ASN A 203 -0.02 25.80 16.76
CA ASN A 203 -0.59 26.60 15.66
C ASN A 203 0.33 26.61 14.43
N LEU A 204 1.65 26.58 14.63
CA LEU A 204 2.64 26.48 13.55
C LEU A 204 2.53 25.16 12.80
N ASP A 205 2.13 24.06 13.46
CA ASP A 205 1.78 22.82 12.79
C ASP A 205 0.38 22.92 12.16
N VAL A 206 -0.67 23.31 12.90
CA VAL A 206 -2.07 23.20 12.44
C VAL A 206 -2.44 24.17 11.31
N VAL A 207 -1.98 25.42 11.34
CA VAL A 207 -2.40 26.43 10.35
C VAL A 207 -1.90 26.07 8.93
N PRO A 208 -0.61 25.74 8.72
CA PRO A 208 -0.15 25.21 7.44
C PRO A 208 -0.84 23.89 7.07
N PHE A 209 -1.13 23.02 8.05
CA PHE A 209 -1.82 21.75 7.77
C PHE A 209 -3.14 21.96 7.04
N ILE A 210 -3.98 22.87 7.54
CA ILE A 210 -5.28 23.18 6.97
C ILE A 210 -5.13 23.76 5.56
N LYS A 211 -4.15 24.64 5.34
CA LYS A 211 -3.86 25.20 4.00
C LYS A 211 -3.45 24.10 3.01
N ALA A 212 -2.58 23.18 3.44
CA ALA A 212 -2.13 22.07 2.61
C ALA A 212 -3.28 21.10 2.27
N ILE A 213 -4.15 20.79 3.25
CA ILE A 213 -5.36 19.99 3.03
C ILE A 213 -6.27 20.62 1.97
N LYS A 214 -6.53 21.93 2.08
CA LYS A 214 -7.35 22.65 1.10
C LYS A 214 -6.75 22.55 -0.30
N ALA A 215 -5.45 22.82 -0.43
CA ALA A 215 -4.74 22.69 -1.71
C ALA A 215 -4.79 21.26 -2.28
N GLN A 216 -4.64 20.24 -1.44
CA GLN A 216 -4.76 18.84 -1.84
C GLN A 216 -6.18 18.49 -2.31
N ARG A 217 -7.21 18.98 -1.64
CA ARG A 217 -8.62 18.75 -2.01
C ARG A 217 -8.94 19.33 -3.39
N GLU A 218 -8.41 20.49 -3.73
CA GLU A 218 -8.61 21.10 -5.07
C GLU A 218 -8.08 20.23 -6.21
N LEU A 219 -7.08 19.38 -5.98
CA LEU A 219 -6.60 18.45 -7.00
C LEU A 219 -7.63 17.38 -7.34
N PHE A 220 -8.34 16.86 -6.34
CA PHE A 220 -9.34 15.79 -6.54
C PHE A 220 -10.66 16.31 -7.11
N LYS A 221 -10.99 17.58 -6.88
CA LYS A 221 -12.15 18.22 -7.51
C LYS A 221 -12.07 18.22 -9.05
N ARG A 222 -10.86 18.20 -9.63
CA ARG A 222 -10.67 18.10 -11.09
C ARG A 222 -11.17 16.76 -11.68
N PHE A 223 -11.39 15.77 -10.82
CA PHE A 223 -11.97 14.47 -11.18
C PHE A 223 -13.40 14.32 -10.67
N ASP A 224 -14.06 15.42 -10.28
CA ASP A 224 -15.39 15.43 -9.68
C ASP A 224 -15.48 14.54 -8.41
N LEU A 225 -14.39 14.48 -7.65
CA LEU A 225 -14.33 13.74 -6.38
C LEU A 225 -14.14 14.69 -5.20
N ASP A 226 -14.90 14.46 -4.14
CA ASP A 226 -14.57 14.98 -2.82
C ASP A 226 -13.60 14.04 -2.11
N MET A 227 -12.39 14.53 -1.87
CA MET A 227 -11.30 13.75 -1.26
C MET A 227 -11.70 12.98 0.02
N PHE A 228 -12.56 13.52 0.88
CA PHE A 228 -12.86 12.95 2.20
C PHE A 228 -14.19 12.21 2.25
N ALA A 229 -15.13 12.57 1.38
CA ALA A 229 -16.39 11.86 1.20
C ALA A 229 -16.19 10.61 0.33
N ASP A 230 -15.42 10.74 -0.75
CA ASP A 230 -15.28 9.67 -1.74
C ASP A 230 -14.24 8.61 -1.40
N GLY A 231 -13.26 8.93 -0.57
CA GLY A 231 -12.23 7.98 -0.18
C GLY A 231 -11.78 8.18 1.25
N VAL A 232 -11.25 7.12 1.85
CA VAL A 232 -10.53 7.18 3.14
C VAL A 232 -9.02 7.05 2.95
N SER A 233 -8.56 6.98 1.70
CA SER A 233 -7.16 6.82 1.33
C SER A 233 -6.92 7.17 -0.14
N LEU A 234 -5.67 7.49 -0.48
CA LEU A 234 -5.24 7.78 -1.85
C LEU A 234 -5.53 6.62 -2.82
N PRO A 235 -5.24 5.33 -2.50
CA PRO A 235 -5.60 4.22 -3.38
C PRO A 235 -7.11 4.14 -3.67
N GLY A 236 -7.97 4.41 -2.68
CA GLY A 236 -9.42 4.40 -2.88
C GLY A 236 -9.90 5.54 -3.79
N LEU A 237 -9.29 6.72 -3.69
CA LEU A 237 -9.56 7.82 -4.62
C LEU A 237 -9.06 7.50 -6.03
N SER A 238 -7.82 7.00 -6.15
CA SER A 238 -7.25 6.60 -7.45
C SER A 238 -8.07 5.51 -8.13
N GLU A 239 -8.61 4.55 -7.36
CA GLU A 239 -9.51 3.52 -7.86
C GLU A 239 -10.79 4.13 -8.44
N LYS A 240 -11.41 5.10 -7.76
CA LYS A 240 -12.60 5.80 -8.27
C LYS A 240 -12.33 6.54 -9.58
N VAL A 241 -11.23 7.30 -9.64
CA VAL A 241 -10.82 8.00 -10.88
C VAL A 241 -10.60 6.98 -12.00
N MET A 242 -9.93 5.87 -11.71
CA MET A 242 -9.70 4.79 -12.67
C MET A 242 -11.02 4.22 -13.20
N TYR A 243 -12.00 3.96 -12.32
CA TYR A 243 -13.31 3.47 -12.73
C TYR A 243 -14.09 4.49 -13.56
N GLN A 244 -14.15 5.75 -13.13
CA GLN A 244 -14.79 6.81 -13.91
C GLN A 244 -14.15 6.91 -15.31
N THR A 245 -12.83 6.86 -15.39
CA THR A 245 -12.13 7.04 -16.67
C THR A 245 -12.28 5.84 -17.60
N CYS A 246 -12.17 4.61 -17.10
CA CYS A 246 -12.18 3.40 -17.94
C CYS A 246 -13.58 2.85 -18.21
N PHE A 247 -14.53 3.17 -17.34
CA PHE A 247 -15.75 2.38 -17.19
C PHE A 247 -17.01 3.24 -17.02
N ASN A 248 -16.96 4.54 -17.34
CA ASN A 248 -18.13 5.43 -17.30
C ASN A 248 -19.32 4.91 -18.16
N ASN A 249 -19.04 4.10 -19.18
CA ASN A 249 -20.05 3.49 -20.06
C ASN A 249 -20.34 2.02 -19.73
N LEU A 250 -19.90 1.50 -18.57
CA LEU A 250 -20.29 0.15 -18.15
C LEU A 250 -21.81 0.13 -17.96
N GLN A 251 -22.50 -0.48 -18.92
CA GLN A 251 -23.89 -0.84 -18.70
C GLN A 251 -23.94 -1.86 -17.57
N TYR A 252 -24.72 -1.54 -16.54
CA TYR A 252 -25.10 -2.54 -15.56
C TYR A 252 -25.69 -3.74 -16.30
N PRO A 253 -25.34 -4.99 -15.89
CA PRO A 253 -25.97 -6.16 -16.46
C PRO A 253 -27.48 -6.00 -16.44
N ASP A 254 -28.12 -6.37 -17.54
CA ASP A 254 -29.58 -6.31 -17.66
C ASP A 254 -30.20 -7.05 -16.46
N LYS A 255 -31.16 -6.41 -15.78
CA LYS A 255 -31.85 -6.97 -14.60
C LYS A 255 -32.85 -8.07 -14.97
N LYS A 256 -32.74 -8.64 -16.17
CA LYS A 256 -33.50 -9.80 -16.61
C LYS A 256 -33.19 -10.98 -15.70
N GLN A 257 -34.25 -11.52 -15.12
CA GLN A 257 -34.23 -12.70 -14.28
C GLN A 257 -33.44 -13.84 -14.94
N ALA A 258 -32.56 -14.51 -14.17
CA ALA A 258 -31.83 -15.66 -14.68
C ALA A 258 -32.67 -16.95 -14.60
N ASN A 259 -32.24 -17.97 -15.32
CA ASN A 259 -32.84 -19.30 -15.25
C ASN A 259 -32.72 -19.86 -13.84
N ALA A 260 -33.81 -20.45 -13.34
CA ALA A 260 -33.83 -21.05 -12.02
C ALA A 260 -32.85 -22.24 -11.95
N PHE A 261 -32.09 -22.32 -10.86
CA PHE A 261 -31.23 -23.46 -10.56
C PHE A 261 -31.17 -23.72 -9.05
N GLN A 262 -30.74 -24.93 -8.67
CA GLN A 262 -30.50 -25.29 -7.29
C GLN A 262 -29.04 -25.02 -6.93
N PHE A 263 -28.79 -24.47 -5.75
CA PHE A 263 -27.45 -24.19 -5.26
C PHE A 263 -26.63 -25.50 -5.20
N PRO A 264 -25.41 -25.56 -5.76
CA PRO A 264 -24.67 -26.81 -5.83
C PRO A 264 -24.28 -27.35 -4.44
N ALA A 265 -24.72 -28.57 -4.12
CA ALA A 265 -24.38 -29.26 -2.87
C ALA A 265 -22.85 -29.39 -2.66
N LYS A 266 -22.09 -29.58 -3.75
CA LYS A 266 -20.61 -29.63 -3.71
C LYS A 266 -20.00 -28.34 -3.17
N ARG A 267 -20.56 -27.17 -3.50
CA ARG A 267 -20.10 -25.86 -2.99
C ARG A 267 -20.50 -25.66 -1.53
N MET A 268 -21.67 -26.15 -1.15
CA MET A 268 -22.15 -26.15 0.24
C MET A 268 -21.18 -26.88 1.20
N GLY A 269 -20.59 -28.00 0.76
CA GLY A 269 -19.61 -28.75 1.54
C GLY A 269 -18.42 -27.90 2.02
N GLY A 270 -17.96 -26.96 1.20
CA GLY A 270 -16.91 -26.01 1.57
C GLY A 270 -17.30 -25.11 2.75
N TYR A 271 -18.56 -24.63 2.78
CA TYR A 271 -19.05 -23.79 3.87
C TYR A 271 -19.21 -24.57 5.18
N LYS A 272 -19.73 -25.81 5.12
CA LYS A 272 -19.83 -26.71 6.29
C LYS A 272 -18.47 -26.94 6.95
N ASN A 273 -17.44 -27.20 6.15
CA ASN A 273 -16.07 -27.39 6.64
C ASN A 273 -15.53 -26.11 7.31
N GLN A 274 -15.82 -24.94 6.75
CA GLN A 274 -15.43 -23.65 7.35
C GLN A 274 -16.15 -23.38 8.66
N ASP A 275 -17.42 -23.77 8.80
CA ASP A 275 -18.21 -23.57 10.02
C ASP A 275 -17.76 -24.50 11.14
N ALA A 276 -17.48 -25.77 10.81
CA ALA A 276 -16.89 -26.73 11.74
C ALA A 276 -15.52 -26.25 12.26
N LYS A 277 -14.63 -25.80 11.35
CA LYS A 277 -13.31 -25.28 11.72
C LYS A 277 -13.37 -24.05 12.64
N ALA A 278 -14.39 -23.22 12.48
CA ALA A 278 -14.58 -22.00 13.25
C ALA A 278 -15.52 -22.16 14.46
N LYS A 279 -15.98 -23.39 14.77
CA LYS A 279 -16.92 -23.70 15.86
C LYS A 279 -18.19 -22.82 15.87
N ARG A 280 -18.77 -22.56 14.70
CA ARG A 280 -19.94 -21.67 14.57
C ARG A 280 -21.25 -22.40 14.91
N LYS A 281 -22.19 -21.70 15.55
CA LYS A 281 -23.47 -22.25 16.04
C LYS A 281 -24.57 -22.40 14.97
N PHE A 282 -24.52 -21.63 13.88
CA PHE A 282 -25.53 -21.66 12.81
C PHE A 282 -25.00 -22.39 11.59
N GLY A 283 -25.75 -23.42 11.14
CA GLY A 283 -25.47 -24.18 9.93
C GLY A 283 -26.37 -23.72 8.79
N MET A 284 -25.78 -23.16 7.75
CA MET A 284 -26.49 -22.83 6.51
C MET A 284 -27.03 -24.10 5.86
N THR A 285 -28.30 -24.12 5.45
CA THR A 285 -28.92 -25.26 4.75
C THR A 285 -28.97 -25.01 3.24
N LEU A 286 -29.06 -26.08 2.45
CA LEU A 286 -29.27 -25.99 1.00
C LEU A 286 -30.58 -25.26 0.70
N GLU A 287 -31.63 -25.58 1.46
CA GLU A 287 -32.93 -24.92 1.38
C GLU A 287 -32.82 -23.41 1.57
N HIS A 288 -32.09 -22.95 2.58
CA HIS A 288 -31.86 -21.52 2.83
C HIS A 288 -31.17 -20.83 1.64
N LEU A 289 -30.15 -21.47 1.05
CA LEU A 289 -29.45 -20.94 -0.14
C LEU A 289 -30.34 -20.90 -1.38
N ASN A 290 -31.22 -21.88 -1.54
CA ASN A 290 -32.19 -21.94 -2.63
C ASN A 290 -33.28 -20.87 -2.46
N THR A 291 -33.76 -20.64 -1.23
CA THR A 291 -34.67 -19.54 -0.91
C THR A 291 -34.01 -18.19 -1.20
N LEU A 292 -32.72 -18.02 -0.91
CA LEU A 292 -31.97 -16.80 -1.25
C LEU A 292 -31.84 -16.62 -2.77
N LEU A 293 -31.50 -17.68 -3.53
CA LEU A 293 -31.47 -17.62 -4.99
C LEU A 293 -32.82 -17.16 -5.57
N GLN A 294 -33.93 -17.71 -5.08
CA GLN A 294 -35.28 -17.32 -5.48
C GLN A 294 -35.58 -15.86 -5.12
N LYS A 295 -35.30 -15.44 -3.89
CA LYS A 295 -35.48 -14.04 -3.43
C LYS A 295 -34.70 -13.05 -4.28
N GLN A 296 -33.54 -13.47 -4.81
CA GLN A 296 -32.68 -12.64 -5.65
C GLN A 296 -32.98 -12.73 -7.14
N LYS A 297 -34.03 -13.46 -7.53
CA LYS A 297 -34.35 -13.74 -8.94
C LYS A 297 -33.15 -14.33 -9.69
N TYR A 298 -32.33 -15.09 -8.98
CA TYR A 298 -31.10 -15.70 -9.48
C TYR A 298 -30.11 -14.65 -10.02
N LEU A 299 -30.08 -13.45 -9.43
CA LEU A 299 -29.12 -12.39 -9.74
C LEU A 299 -28.12 -12.21 -8.60
N CYS A 300 -26.89 -11.83 -8.92
CA CYS A 300 -25.87 -11.47 -7.95
C CYS A 300 -26.34 -10.26 -7.13
N GLY A 301 -26.25 -10.34 -5.80
CA GLY A 301 -26.73 -9.27 -4.92
C GLY A 301 -25.91 -7.97 -4.99
N LEU A 302 -24.69 -8.04 -5.55
CA LEU A 302 -23.80 -6.89 -5.74
C LEU A 302 -23.89 -6.29 -7.14
N CYS A 303 -23.77 -7.12 -8.18
CA CYS A 303 -23.63 -6.66 -9.57
C CYS A 303 -24.84 -6.94 -10.46
N TYR A 304 -25.91 -7.56 -9.93
CA TYR A 304 -27.13 -7.93 -10.65
C TYR A 304 -26.94 -8.86 -11.86
N ARG A 305 -25.74 -9.44 -12.03
CA ARG A 305 -25.47 -10.43 -13.07
C ARG A 305 -26.25 -11.71 -12.82
N GLN A 306 -26.74 -12.33 -13.88
CA GLN A 306 -27.39 -13.64 -13.83
C GLN A 306 -26.45 -14.68 -13.21
N LEU A 307 -26.88 -15.29 -12.12
CA LEU A 307 -26.20 -16.39 -11.45
C LEU A 307 -26.51 -17.68 -12.19
N THR A 308 -25.53 -18.56 -12.19
CA THR A 308 -25.62 -19.94 -12.64
C THR A 308 -25.05 -20.84 -11.55
N ALA A 309 -25.33 -22.15 -11.63
CA ALA A 309 -24.85 -23.13 -10.66
C ALA A 309 -23.31 -23.07 -10.48
N ASP A 310 -22.59 -22.74 -11.54
CA ASP A 310 -21.13 -22.66 -11.60
C ASP A 310 -20.55 -21.29 -11.18
N ILE A 311 -21.34 -20.27 -10.88
CA ILE A 311 -20.84 -18.97 -10.37
C ILE A 311 -21.42 -18.55 -9.03
N ALA A 312 -22.54 -19.12 -8.60
CA ALA A 312 -23.15 -18.77 -7.32
C ALA A 312 -22.24 -19.10 -6.11
N SER A 313 -22.06 -18.12 -5.23
CA SER A 313 -21.29 -18.23 -3.98
C SER A 313 -21.98 -17.46 -2.86
N ALA A 314 -21.89 -17.95 -1.62
CA ALA A 314 -22.54 -17.38 -0.45
C ALA A 314 -21.50 -16.77 0.49
N ASP A 315 -21.30 -15.45 0.39
CA ASP A 315 -20.37 -14.72 1.25
C ASP A 315 -21.00 -14.31 2.60
N ARG A 316 -20.16 -14.09 3.62
CA ARG A 316 -20.57 -13.73 5.00
C ARG A 316 -20.35 -12.25 5.29
N ILE A 317 -21.28 -11.61 6.00
CA ILE A 317 -21.12 -10.23 6.54
C ILE A 317 -20.05 -10.20 7.63
N ASN A 318 -20.03 -11.24 8.48
CA ASN A 318 -19.12 -11.32 9.61
C ASN A 318 -18.52 -12.74 9.72
N ASN A 319 -17.20 -12.86 9.58
CA ASN A 319 -16.52 -14.17 9.65
C ASN A 319 -16.51 -14.82 11.05
N LYS A 320 -16.90 -14.08 12.10
CA LYS A 320 -16.96 -14.55 13.50
C LYS A 320 -18.35 -15.01 13.95
N LEU A 321 -19.42 -14.45 13.38
CA LEU A 321 -20.80 -14.83 13.64
C LEU A 321 -21.28 -15.71 12.48
N GLY A 322 -22.11 -16.73 12.71
CA GLY A 322 -22.64 -17.57 11.63
C GLY A 322 -23.62 -16.86 10.69
N GLN A 323 -23.72 -15.53 10.74
CA GLN A 323 -24.67 -14.74 9.95
C GLN A 323 -24.05 -14.41 8.58
N HIS A 324 -24.69 -14.96 7.55
CA HIS A 324 -24.33 -14.78 6.14
C HIS A 324 -24.90 -13.46 5.59
N LEU A 325 -24.39 -13.01 4.44
CA LEU A 325 -25.15 -12.05 3.64
C LEU A 325 -26.44 -12.74 3.17
N ASP A 326 -27.56 -12.02 3.13
CA ASP A 326 -28.72 -12.39 2.31
C ASP A 326 -28.41 -12.26 0.80
N GLN A 327 -27.13 -12.33 0.40
CA GLN A 327 -26.63 -11.97 -0.93
C GLN A 327 -25.50 -12.86 -1.42
N LEU A 328 -25.66 -13.37 -2.64
CA LEU A 328 -24.67 -14.20 -3.34
C LEU A 328 -23.76 -13.33 -4.22
N CYS A 329 -22.45 -13.63 -4.23
CA CYS A 329 -21.39 -12.79 -4.83
C CYS A 329 -20.43 -13.58 -5.76
N GLU A 330 -19.63 -12.89 -6.58
CA GLU A 330 -18.58 -13.44 -7.46
C GLU A 330 -17.18 -13.05 -6.93
N VAL A 331 -16.17 -13.95 -7.01
CA VAL A 331 -14.83 -13.74 -6.39
C VAL A 331 -13.69 -13.82 -7.42
N GLN A 332 -12.74 -12.87 -7.38
CA GLN A 332 -11.41 -13.00 -8.00
C GLN A 332 -10.30 -12.31 -7.19
N LEU A 333 -9.07 -12.86 -7.24
CA LEU A 333 -7.85 -12.46 -6.53
C LEU A 333 -6.70 -12.15 -7.51
N ARG A 334 -5.77 -11.23 -7.14
CA ARG A 334 -4.50 -10.93 -7.87
C ARG A 334 -3.37 -10.52 -6.91
N ALA A 335 -2.10 -10.83 -7.26
CA ALA A 335 -0.87 -10.13 -6.81
C ALA A 335 0.41 -10.63 -7.55
N VAL A 336 1.37 -9.73 -7.92
CA VAL A 336 2.83 -10.03 -8.20
C VAL A 336 3.74 -8.76 -8.05
N MET A 337 5.06 -8.90 -7.73
CA MET A 337 6.13 -7.88 -7.65
C MET A 337 7.55 -8.38 -8.11
N LYS A 338 8.58 -7.47 -8.26
CA LYS A 338 9.87 -7.55 -9.06
C LYS A 338 11.25 -7.73 -8.30
N PRO A 339 12.42 -8.03 -8.98
CA PRO A 339 13.73 -8.49 -8.40
C PRO A 339 15.00 -7.55 -8.51
N ARG A 340 16.26 -8.09 -8.38
CA ARG A 340 17.47 -7.63 -7.60
C ARG A 340 18.87 -7.87 -8.28
N PHE A 341 19.97 -7.27 -7.75
CA PHE A 341 21.41 -7.63 -7.97
C PHE A 341 22.21 -7.86 -6.66
N ALA A 342 23.24 -8.72 -6.66
CA ALA A 342 24.18 -8.93 -5.53
C ALA A 342 25.58 -9.33 -6.03
N VAL A 343 26.48 -8.35 -6.24
CA VAL A 343 27.94 -8.54 -6.35
C VAL A 343 28.63 -7.23 -5.91
N VAL A 344 29.82 -7.31 -5.32
CA VAL A 344 30.80 -6.20 -5.35
C VAL A 344 31.69 -6.43 -6.56
N ARG A 345 31.50 -5.65 -7.62
CA ARG A 345 32.42 -5.64 -8.76
C ARG A 345 33.05 -4.25 -8.82
N SER A 346 34.37 -4.20 -9.01
CA SER A 346 35.00 -2.99 -9.52
C SER A 346 34.47 -2.79 -10.94
N VAL A 347 33.76 -1.68 -11.14
CA VAL A 347 33.14 -1.34 -12.41
C VAL A 347 33.58 0.07 -12.77
N LYS A 348 33.77 0.33 -14.06
CA LYS A 348 34.19 1.65 -14.53
C LYS A 348 33.18 2.74 -14.18
N LYS A 349 31.89 2.37 -14.15
CA LYS A 349 30.77 3.25 -13.82
C LYS A 349 29.55 2.41 -13.47
N ILE A 350 28.69 2.96 -12.62
CA ILE A 350 27.42 2.40 -12.20
C ILE A 350 26.34 3.36 -12.64
N ILE A 351 25.38 2.86 -13.39
CA ILE A 351 24.21 3.61 -13.81
C ILE A 351 22.98 2.80 -13.40
N GLY A 352 22.13 3.41 -12.59
CA GLY A 352 20.87 2.83 -12.15
C GLY A 352 19.71 3.50 -12.87
N TYR A 353 18.94 2.74 -13.63
CA TYR A 353 17.75 3.25 -14.31
C TYR A 353 16.47 2.87 -13.56
N ASN A 354 15.53 3.80 -13.49
CA ASN A 354 14.19 3.55 -12.94
C ASN A 354 13.13 3.76 -14.01
N ALA A 355 12.29 2.76 -14.25
CA ALA A 355 11.17 2.86 -15.16
C ALA A 355 10.06 3.73 -14.55
N ASN A 356 9.80 4.88 -15.18
CA ASN A 356 8.77 5.80 -14.75
C ASN A 356 7.38 5.15 -14.86
N ALA A 357 6.64 5.17 -13.74
CA ALA A 357 5.26 4.66 -13.65
C ALA A 357 5.05 3.29 -14.33
N LEU A 358 6.01 2.37 -14.16
CA LEU A 358 6.05 1.05 -14.80
C LEU A 358 4.76 0.24 -14.67
N TYR A 359 4.11 0.29 -13.51
CA TYR A 359 2.83 -0.40 -13.30
C TYR A 359 1.68 0.27 -14.04
N LEU A 360 1.67 1.61 -14.13
CA LEU A 360 0.68 2.34 -14.91
C LEU A 360 0.81 2.03 -16.40
N TRP A 361 2.05 1.97 -16.91
CA TRP A 361 2.31 1.51 -18.28
C TRP A 361 1.83 0.07 -18.48
N ALA A 362 2.17 -0.85 -17.56
CA ALA A 362 1.74 -2.25 -17.64
C ALA A 362 0.20 -2.39 -17.64
N LEU A 363 -0.52 -1.57 -16.86
CA LEU A 363 -2.00 -1.56 -16.84
C LEU A 363 -2.62 -1.14 -18.19
N GLY A 364 -1.93 -0.30 -18.97
CA GLY A 364 -2.38 0.11 -20.30
C GLY A 364 -2.16 -0.94 -21.41
N ASN A 365 -1.50 -2.06 -21.10
CA ASN A 365 -1.27 -3.15 -22.06
C ASN A 365 -2.38 -4.21 -22.01
N GLU A 366 -2.23 -5.27 -22.79
CA GLU A 366 -3.15 -6.39 -22.78
C GLU A 366 -3.15 -7.10 -21.43
N MET A 367 -4.35 -7.24 -20.86
CA MET A 367 -4.56 -7.82 -19.54
C MET A 367 -5.56 -8.98 -19.62
N PRO A 368 -5.41 -10.00 -18.76
CA PRO A 368 -6.41 -11.05 -18.59
C PRO A 368 -7.68 -10.48 -17.97
N CYS A 369 -8.72 -10.49 -18.79
CA CYS A 369 -10.05 -9.97 -18.48
C CYS A 369 -11.11 -11.07 -18.65
N GLY A 370 -12.32 -10.76 -18.20
CA GLY A 370 -13.44 -11.69 -18.25
C GLY A 370 -13.32 -12.84 -17.25
N ARG A 371 -14.19 -13.83 -17.44
CA ARG A 371 -14.22 -15.02 -16.59
C ARG A 371 -13.09 -15.97 -16.98
N LEU A 372 -12.28 -16.34 -16.00
CA LEU A 372 -11.21 -17.31 -16.20
C LEU A 372 -11.79 -18.72 -16.20
N THR A 373 -11.50 -19.51 -17.22
CA THR A 373 -11.89 -20.92 -17.32
C THR A 373 -10.65 -21.80 -17.47
N THR A 374 -10.63 -22.91 -16.74
CA THR A 374 -9.53 -23.88 -16.84
C THR A 374 -9.92 -24.97 -17.83
N VAL A 375 -9.03 -25.28 -18.76
CA VAL A 375 -9.12 -26.41 -19.69
C VAL A 375 -7.87 -27.27 -19.55
N GLU A 376 -7.95 -28.53 -19.94
CA GLU A 376 -6.75 -29.38 -20.02
C GLU A 376 -5.81 -28.88 -21.12
N ALA A 377 -4.51 -29.03 -20.91
CA ALA A 377 -3.54 -28.72 -21.95
C ALA A 377 -3.62 -29.79 -23.05
N TYR A 378 -3.62 -29.34 -24.31
CA TYR A 378 -3.73 -30.20 -25.49
C TYR A 378 -2.46 -30.10 -26.35
N GLU A 379 -2.28 -31.05 -27.25
CA GLU A 379 -1.17 -31.06 -28.19
C GLU A 379 -1.26 -29.88 -29.17
N GLY A 380 -0.17 -29.15 -29.39
CA GLY A 380 -0.16 -27.90 -30.19
C GLY A 380 -0.55 -26.63 -29.43
N ILE A 381 -0.84 -26.71 -28.12
CA ILE A 381 -1.18 -25.53 -27.32
C ILE A 381 -0.08 -24.45 -27.32
N ILE A 382 1.19 -24.86 -27.44
CA ILE A 382 2.33 -23.93 -27.51
C ILE A 382 2.33 -23.16 -28.82
N ASP A 383 2.00 -23.81 -29.93
CA ASP A 383 1.88 -23.18 -31.24
C ASP A 383 0.72 -22.19 -31.26
N ASP A 384 -0.40 -22.54 -30.64
CA ASP A 384 -1.54 -21.64 -30.50
C ASP A 384 -1.22 -20.42 -29.62
N ILE A 385 -0.38 -20.55 -28.58
CA ILE A 385 0.12 -19.42 -27.80
C ILE A 385 1.05 -18.54 -28.66
N ASN A 386 1.98 -19.16 -29.39
CA ASN A 386 2.93 -18.41 -30.23
C ASN A 386 2.23 -17.66 -31.38
N ALA A 387 1.18 -18.24 -31.93
CA ALA A 387 0.33 -17.66 -32.98
C ALA A 387 -0.76 -16.69 -32.43
N ASP A 388 -0.75 -16.37 -31.13
CA ASP A 388 -1.73 -15.49 -30.48
C ASP A 388 -3.20 -15.94 -30.62
N LYS A 389 -3.44 -17.23 -30.87
CA LYS A 389 -4.81 -17.79 -30.98
C LYS A 389 -5.46 -17.96 -29.61
N ILE A 390 -4.66 -18.18 -28.56
CA ILE A 390 -5.13 -18.32 -27.18
C ILE A 390 -4.38 -17.39 -26.24
N PHE A 391 -5.10 -16.91 -25.23
CA PHE A 391 -4.60 -15.94 -24.26
C PHE A 391 -5.00 -16.34 -22.84
N GLY A 392 -4.09 -16.15 -21.89
CA GLY A 392 -4.30 -16.60 -20.52
C GLY A 392 -3.02 -17.08 -19.85
N PHE A 393 -3.09 -18.19 -19.14
CA PHE A 393 -1.97 -18.73 -18.38
C PHE A 393 -1.82 -20.23 -18.59
N LEU A 394 -0.61 -20.69 -18.89
CA LEU A 394 -0.28 -22.11 -19.00
C LEU A 394 0.34 -22.61 -17.71
N GLN A 395 -0.15 -23.74 -17.19
CA GLN A 395 0.56 -24.49 -16.16
C GLN A 395 1.50 -25.50 -16.82
N CYS A 396 2.81 -25.34 -16.60
CA CYS A 396 3.83 -26.17 -17.23
C CYS A 396 5.07 -26.36 -16.35
N ASP A 397 5.86 -27.38 -16.71
CA ASP A 397 7.24 -27.53 -16.31
C ASP A 397 8.12 -26.82 -17.35
N ILE A 398 9.03 -25.96 -16.91
CA ILE A 398 9.91 -25.17 -17.77
C ILE A 398 11.34 -25.21 -17.26
N ARG A 399 12.32 -25.25 -18.17
CA ARG A 399 13.75 -25.24 -17.84
C ARG A 399 14.55 -24.32 -18.76
N THR A 400 15.67 -23.82 -18.21
CA THR A 400 16.73 -23.13 -18.93
C THR A 400 17.76 -24.17 -19.39
N PRO A 401 17.98 -24.34 -20.71
CA PRO A 401 19.00 -25.22 -21.24
C PRO A 401 20.41 -24.86 -20.75
N ASP A 402 21.31 -25.86 -20.70
CA ASP A 402 22.65 -25.69 -20.13
C ASP A 402 23.47 -24.60 -20.82
N HIS A 403 23.39 -24.50 -22.15
CA HIS A 403 24.09 -23.49 -22.93
C HIS A 403 23.63 -22.04 -22.62
N LEU A 404 22.43 -21.86 -22.05
CA LEU A 404 21.88 -20.56 -21.65
C LEU A 404 22.08 -20.25 -20.16
N LYS A 405 22.52 -21.22 -19.34
CA LYS A 405 22.72 -20.99 -17.91
C LYS A 405 23.76 -19.91 -17.64
N ASN A 406 24.83 -19.86 -18.42
CA ASN A 406 25.85 -18.82 -18.29
C ASN A 406 25.28 -17.42 -18.59
N TYR A 407 24.46 -17.30 -19.63
CA TYR A 407 23.81 -16.03 -20.00
C TYR A 407 22.84 -15.55 -18.90
N PHE A 408 22.05 -16.46 -18.32
CA PHE A 408 21.10 -16.14 -17.26
C PHE A 408 21.66 -16.30 -15.83
N SER A 409 22.98 -16.44 -15.68
CA SER A 409 23.62 -16.73 -14.40
C SER A 409 23.39 -15.64 -13.35
N GLU A 410 23.38 -14.37 -13.79
CA GLU A 410 23.13 -13.22 -12.93
C GLU A 410 21.66 -13.15 -12.48
N MET A 411 20.74 -13.30 -13.44
CA MET A 411 19.31 -13.30 -13.18
C MET A 411 18.64 -14.45 -13.92
N THR A 412 18.33 -15.49 -13.15
CA THR A 412 17.58 -16.62 -13.69
C THR A 412 16.16 -16.19 -14.07
N PRO A 413 15.64 -16.72 -15.18
CA PRO A 413 14.35 -16.29 -15.72
C PRO A 413 13.17 -16.80 -14.87
N ILE A 414 13.31 -17.97 -14.24
CA ILE A 414 12.22 -18.62 -13.50
C ILE A 414 12.32 -18.27 -12.01
N PHE A 415 11.19 -17.88 -11.41
CA PHE A 415 11.09 -17.58 -9.99
C PHE A 415 10.09 -18.51 -9.30
N LYS A 416 10.50 -19.11 -8.19
CA LYS A 416 9.64 -20.03 -7.42
C LYS A 416 9.83 -19.84 -5.92
N ASN A 417 8.78 -20.17 -5.16
CA ASN A 417 8.77 -20.05 -3.71
C ASN A 417 8.95 -21.44 -3.08
N VAL A 418 10.15 -21.72 -2.60
CA VAL A 418 10.57 -23.04 -2.10
C VAL A 418 10.99 -22.96 -0.65
N LEU A 419 10.90 -24.08 0.07
CA LEU A 419 11.49 -24.21 1.40
C LEU A 419 13.01 -24.26 1.25
N ILE A 420 13.70 -23.31 1.87
CA ILE A 420 15.16 -23.37 1.96
C ILE A 420 15.50 -23.88 3.34
N ASP A 421 15.96 -25.13 3.42
CA ASP A 421 16.58 -25.65 4.61
C ASP A 421 18.01 -25.12 4.71
N CYS A 422 18.28 -24.37 5.78
CA CYS A 422 19.57 -23.74 6.00
C CYS A 422 20.48 -24.60 6.89
N THR A 423 19.97 -25.76 7.33
CA THR A 423 20.68 -26.80 8.08
C THR A 423 21.07 -27.98 7.18
N ASP A 424 20.77 -27.88 5.88
CA ASP A 424 21.21 -28.84 4.87
C ASP A 424 22.34 -28.21 4.02
N GLU A 425 23.53 -28.80 4.10
CA GLU A 425 24.71 -28.37 3.35
C GLU A 425 24.48 -28.44 1.83
N SER A 426 23.76 -29.47 1.34
CA SER A 426 23.54 -29.67 -0.09
C SER A 426 22.75 -28.51 -0.72
N VAL A 427 21.85 -27.93 0.08
CA VAL A 427 20.97 -26.83 -0.35
C VAL A 427 21.74 -25.52 -0.43
N ILE A 428 22.34 -25.05 0.67
CA ILE A 428 22.95 -23.71 0.73
C ILE A 428 24.45 -23.68 0.40
N GLY A 429 25.06 -24.85 0.25
CA GLY A 429 26.50 -25.06 0.05
C GLY A 429 27.30 -24.95 1.34
N LYS A 430 28.42 -25.68 1.39
CA LYS A 430 29.36 -25.77 2.52
C LYS A 430 29.69 -24.43 3.16
N HIS A 431 30.12 -23.47 2.33
CA HIS A 431 30.50 -22.14 2.81
C HIS A 431 29.39 -21.46 3.64
N LYS A 432 28.13 -21.52 3.21
CA LYS A 432 27.03 -20.86 3.93
C LYS A 432 26.48 -21.73 5.06
N PHE A 433 26.62 -23.05 4.97
CA PHE A 433 26.33 -23.97 6.05
C PHE A 433 27.24 -23.72 7.26
N ASP A 434 28.55 -23.71 7.06
CA ASP A 434 29.54 -23.45 8.11
C ASP A 434 29.30 -22.09 8.79
N HIS A 435 29.02 -21.05 7.98
CA HIS A 435 28.70 -19.73 8.51
C HIS A 435 27.35 -19.69 9.26
N ASN A 436 26.39 -20.54 8.90
CA ASN A 436 25.13 -20.64 9.63
C ASN A 436 25.33 -21.30 10.99
N GLU A 437 26.14 -22.37 11.05
CA GLU A 437 26.50 -23.09 12.27
C GLU A 437 27.30 -22.21 13.24
N ALA A 438 28.25 -21.42 12.71
CA ALA A 438 29.03 -20.47 13.51
C ALA A 438 28.16 -19.42 14.24
N ARG A 439 26.92 -19.16 13.78
CA ARG A 439 25.98 -18.23 14.43
C ARG A 439 25.31 -18.80 15.68
N LYS A 440 25.49 -20.09 15.99
CA LYS A 440 24.97 -20.77 17.18
C LYS A 440 23.46 -20.48 17.40
N GLN A 441 23.11 -19.81 18.50
CA GLN A 441 21.73 -19.45 18.86
C GLN A 441 21.03 -18.55 17.83
N SER A 442 21.79 -17.87 16.95
CA SER A 442 21.30 -16.98 15.89
C SER A 442 21.30 -17.63 14.50
N ARG A 443 21.32 -18.97 14.43
CA ARG A 443 21.23 -19.72 13.17
C ARG A 443 19.94 -19.43 12.42
N ALA A 444 20.05 -19.32 11.10
CA ALA A 444 18.92 -19.21 10.21
C ALA A 444 18.14 -20.52 10.20
N LYS A 445 16.83 -20.42 10.40
CA LYS A 445 15.90 -21.56 10.40
C LYS A 445 15.34 -21.80 8.99
N PRO A 446 14.90 -23.04 8.68
CA PRO A 446 14.19 -23.34 7.45
C PRO A 446 13.01 -22.39 7.23
N ALA A 447 12.89 -21.84 6.04
CA ALA A 447 11.80 -20.93 5.70
C ALA A 447 11.50 -20.92 4.21
N ARG A 448 10.22 -20.75 3.86
CA ARG A 448 9.80 -20.55 2.46
C ARG A 448 10.26 -19.20 1.94
N LYS A 449 10.98 -19.21 0.83
CA LYS A 449 11.56 -18.01 0.22
C LYS A 449 11.40 -18.07 -1.30
N LEU A 450 11.11 -16.89 -1.88
CA LEU A 450 11.23 -16.69 -3.32
C LEU A 450 12.72 -16.71 -3.71
N ILE A 451 13.06 -17.58 -4.67
CA ILE A 451 14.37 -17.71 -5.31
C ILE A 451 14.22 -17.58 -6.83
N GLY A 452 15.33 -17.29 -7.50
CA GLY A 452 15.45 -17.53 -8.94
C GLY A 452 16.03 -18.94 -9.15
N SER A 453 15.57 -19.64 -10.19
CA SER A 453 15.96 -21.01 -10.51
C SER A 453 16.05 -21.19 -12.03
N TYR A 454 16.80 -22.19 -12.49
CA TYR A 454 16.85 -22.56 -13.90
C TYR A 454 15.69 -23.47 -14.32
N PHE A 455 14.90 -23.97 -13.38
CA PHE A 455 13.76 -24.82 -13.69
C PHE A 455 12.61 -24.53 -12.74
N GLY A 456 11.42 -24.90 -13.18
CA GLY A 456 10.23 -24.79 -12.38
C GLY A 456 9.20 -25.80 -12.80
N GLU A 457 8.60 -26.43 -11.80
CA GLU A 457 7.59 -27.48 -12.00
C GLU A 457 6.20 -26.95 -11.64
N LYS A 458 5.20 -27.31 -12.45
CA LYS A 458 3.80 -26.93 -12.29
C LYS A 458 3.59 -25.43 -12.10
N ILE A 459 4.44 -24.61 -12.74
CA ILE A 459 4.36 -23.15 -12.65
C ILE A 459 3.27 -22.65 -13.58
N LEU A 460 2.46 -21.72 -13.09
CA LEU A 460 1.47 -21.00 -13.89
C LEU A 460 2.10 -19.75 -14.51
N ILE A 461 2.29 -19.75 -15.83
CA ILE A 461 2.98 -18.69 -16.57
C ILE A 461 1.99 -17.96 -17.48
N TYR A 462 2.01 -16.63 -17.41
CA TYR A 462 1.23 -15.79 -18.32
C TYR A 462 1.73 -15.94 -19.76
N THR A 463 0.81 -16.13 -20.71
CA THR A 463 1.10 -16.37 -22.14
C THR A 463 2.12 -15.40 -22.75
N LEU A 464 2.02 -14.08 -22.52
CA LEU A 464 3.00 -13.12 -23.05
C LEU A 464 4.42 -13.34 -22.49
N LEU A 465 4.52 -13.70 -21.20
CA LEU A 465 5.82 -14.02 -20.59
C LEU A 465 6.36 -15.35 -21.10
N LEU A 466 5.47 -16.33 -21.31
CA LEU A 466 5.84 -17.62 -21.86
C LEU A 466 6.35 -17.51 -23.30
N LYS A 467 5.69 -16.71 -24.16
CA LYS A 467 6.20 -16.40 -25.51
C LYS A 467 7.61 -15.82 -25.46
N TRP A 468 7.84 -14.87 -24.55
CA TRP A 468 9.17 -14.29 -24.35
C TRP A 468 10.19 -15.36 -23.91
N TYR A 469 9.81 -16.27 -23.02
CA TYR A 469 10.67 -17.38 -22.60
C TYR A 469 11.03 -18.34 -23.74
N LEU A 470 10.04 -18.75 -24.54
CA LEU A 470 10.26 -19.64 -25.68
C LEU A 470 11.15 -18.99 -26.75
N PHE A 471 10.91 -17.71 -27.02
CA PHE A 471 11.75 -16.93 -27.94
C PHE A 471 13.22 -16.86 -27.47
N HIS A 472 13.47 -16.82 -26.16
CA HIS A 472 14.82 -16.82 -25.59
C HIS A 472 15.36 -18.25 -25.35
N GLY A 473 14.74 -19.28 -25.92
CA GLY A 473 15.25 -20.65 -25.89
C GLY A 473 14.97 -21.44 -24.61
N MET A 474 14.05 -20.99 -23.76
CA MET A 474 13.60 -21.85 -22.65
C MET A 474 12.72 -22.99 -23.15
N GLU A 475 12.83 -24.14 -22.51
CA GLU A 475 12.16 -25.37 -22.93
C GLU A 475 11.03 -25.74 -21.98
N ILE A 476 9.86 -26.04 -22.54
CA ILE A 476 8.77 -26.66 -21.80
C ILE A 476 8.93 -28.17 -21.88
N THR A 477 9.02 -28.82 -20.73
CA THR A 477 9.15 -30.29 -20.67
C THR A 477 7.82 -30.99 -20.47
N LYS A 478 6.84 -30.31 -19.86
CA LYS A 478 5.51 -30.87 -19.59
C LYS A 478 4.46 -29.78 -19.47
N THR A 479 3.25 -30.06 -19.97
CA THR A 479 2.07 -29.20 -19.82
C THR A 479 0.98 -29.90 -19.00
N TYR A 480 0.17 -29.13 -18.27
CA TYR A 480 -0.88 -29.68 -17.41
C TYR A 480 -2.26 -29.12 -17.74
N CYS A 481 -2.45 -27.82 -17.54
CA CYS A 481 -3.73 -27.15 -17.79
C CYS A 481 -3.50 -25.73 -18.28
N PHE A 482 -4.54 -25.16 -18.89
CA PHE A 482 -4.54 -23.80 -19.39
C PHE A 482 -5.71 -23.02 -18.80
N VAL A 483 -5.41 -21.86 -18.22
CA VAL A 483 -6.41 -20.92 -17.71
C VAL A 483 -6.67 -19.88 -18.81
N LYS A 484 -7.75 -20.08 -19.56
CA LYS A 484 -8.18 -19.18 -20.63
C LYS A 484 -8.70 -17.86 -20.06
N ALA A 485 -8.28 -16.76 -20.67
CA ALA A 485 -8.73 -15.42 -20.39
C ALA A 485 -9.11 -14.69 -21.69
N SER A 486 -9.90 -13.63 -21.58
CA SER A 486 -10.07 -12.68 -22.70
C SER A 486 -8.95 -11.63 -22.63
N SER A 487 -8.34 -11.29 -23.76
CA SER A 487 -7.39 -10.18 -23.83
C SER A 487 -8.13 -8.86 -23.98
N HIS A 488 -7.87 -7.88 -23.10
CA HIS A 488 -8.38 -6.52 -23.25
C HIS A 488 -7.44 -5.50 -22.63
N LYS A 489 -7.32 -4.32 -23.24
CA LYS A 489 -6.60 -3.15 -22.67
C LYS A 489 -7.53 -2.32 -21.79
N ALA A 490 -8.11 -2.95 -20.76
CA ALA A 490 -9.22 -2.39 -19.98
C ALA A 490 -8.90 -1.06 -19.28
N PHE A 491 -7.62 -0.82 -18.96
CA PHE A 491 -7.18 0.41 -18.28
C PHE A 491 -6.43 1.37 -19.21
N ALA A 492 -6.44 1.13 -20.53
CA ALA A 492 -5.83 2.04 -21.49
C ALA A 492 -6.40 3.46 -21.39
N PRO A 493 -7.73 3.71 -21.24
CA PRO A 493 -8.26 5.06 -21.10
C PRO A 493 -7.72 5.81 -19.88
N PHE A 494 -7.60 5.15 -18.72
CA PHE A 494 -7.02 5.78 -17.51
C PHE A 494 -5.54 6.09 -17.69
N MET A 495 -4.81 5.20 -18.35
CA MET A 495 -3.43 5.48 -18.72
C MET A 495 -3.37 6.63 -19.74
N GLU A 496 -4.29 6.70 -20.71
CA GLU A 496 -4.39 7.71 -21.77
C GLU A 496 -4.84 9.11 -21.33
N ALA A 497 -5.75 9.19 -20.35
CA ALA A 497 -6.17 10.45 -19.73
C ALA A 497 -5.00 11.15 -19.03
N LEU A 498 -3.96 10.39 -18.66
CA LEU A 498 -2.69 10.89 -18.13
C LEU A 498 -1.62 11.09 -19.22
N ARG A 499 -1.97 10.93 -20.52
CA ARG A 499 -1.04 10.63 -21.64
C ARG A 499 -1.14 11.54 -22.87
N ALA A 500 -1.88 12.65 -22.88
CA ALA A 500 -1.93 13.53 -24.05
C ALA A 500 -0.51 13.85 -24.61
N HIS A 501 0.49 13.91 -23.72
CA HIS A 501 1.91 14.11 -24.03
C HIS A 501 2.74 12.83 -24.33
N PHE A 502 2.32 11.63 -23.91
CA PHE A 502 3.13 10.42 -24.12
C PHE A 502 2.99 9.87 -25.55
N LYS A 503 1.84 10.06 -26.23
CA LYS A 503 1.67 9.55 -27.60
C LYS A 503 2.70 10.13 -28.59
N GLU A 504 3.18 11.35 -28.36
CA GLU A 504 4.23 12.03 -29.13
C GLU A 504 5.65 11.51 -28.90
N HIS A 505 5.94 10.86 -27.76
CA HIS A 505 7.33 10.54 -27.35
C HIS A 505 7.55 9.07 -26.97
N LYS A 506 6.59 8.19 -27.26
CA LYS A 506 6.59 6.75 -26.90
C LYS A 506 7.77 5.93 -27.45
N TYR A 507 8.55 6.45 -28.39
CA TYR A 507 9.73 5.79 -28.97
C TYR A 507 11.05 6.29 -28.39
N ASN A 508 11.01 7.31 -27.53
CA ASN A 508 12.18 7.75 -26.78
C ASN A 508 12.28 6.85 -25.56
N TRP A 509 13.37 6.10 -25.39
CA TRP A 509 13.56 5.24 -24.21
C TRP A 509 14.14 6.00 -23.02
N PHE A 510 14.79 7.14 -23.29
CA PHE A 510 15.47 7.99 -22.33
C PHE A 510 14.94 9.44 -22.38
N PRO A 511 14.95 10.16 -21.25
CA PRO A 511 14.67 11.59 -21.19
C PRO A 511 15.59 12.39 -22.12
N ARG A 512 15.03 13.42 -22.75
CA ARG A 512 15.83 14.43 -23.43
C ARG A 512 16.55 15.29 -22.39
N ASP A 513 17.82 15.59 -22.64
CA ASP A 513 18.72 16.25 -21.67
C ASP A 513 19.23 17.63 -22.11
N TYR A 514 18.87 18.09 -23.32
CA TYR A 514 19.26 19.40 -23.86
C TYR A 514 18.63 20.61 -23.14
N ASN A 515 17.62 20.40 -22.28
CA ASN A 515 16.96 21.46 -21.49
C ASN A 515 16.52 20.92 -20.13
N ILE A 516 16.81 21.65 -19.06
CA ILE A 516 16.46 21.31 -17.67
C ILE A 516 14.94 21.15 -17.46
N GLU A 517 14.11 21.97 -18.10
CA GLU A 517 12.65 21.87 -17.99
C GLU A 517 12.12 20.62 -18.69
N VAL A 518 12.66 20.32 -19.88
CA VAL A 518 12.33 19.12 -20.65
C VAL A 518 12.81 17.85 -19.92
N ALA A 519 14.02 17.87 -19.36
CA ALA A 519 14.54 16.78 -18.54
C ALA A 519 13.68 16.53 -17.29
N LYS A 520 13.24 17.60 -16.61
CA LYS A 520 12.30 17.49 -15.48
C LYS A 520 10.96 16.93 -15.90
N PHE A 521 10.44 17.34 -17.06
CA PHE A 521 9.20 16.81 -17.61
C PHE A 521 9.32 15.31 -17.97
N ASP A 522 10.34 14.95 -18.76
CA ASP A 522 10.58 13.58 -19.22
C ASP A 522 10.88 12.63 -18.04
N SER A 523 11.53 13.12 -16.97
CA SER A 523 11.74 12.34 -15.72
C SER A 523 10.45 11.88 -15.03
N ARG A 524 9.29 12.42 -15.43
CA ARG A 524 7.95 12.08 -14.90
C ARG A 524 7.10 11.34 -15.93
N THR A 525 7.57 11.17 -17.15
CA THR A 525 6.82 10.54 -18.25
C THR A 525 6.80 9.02 -18.09
N PRO A 526 5.61 8.39 -18.00
CA PRO A 526 5.49 6.92 -17.89
C PRO A 526 6.22 6.18 -19.01
N GLY A 527 6.84 5.04 -18.72
CA GLY A 527 7.51 4.20 -19.71
C GLY A 527 8.96 4.61 -20.05
N LEU A 528 9.38 5.85 -19.74
CA LEU A 528 10.78 6.25 -19.86
C LEU A 528 11.64 5.69 -18.72
N PHE A 529 12.90 5.41 -19.00
CA PHE A 529 13.90 5.15 -17.96
C PHE A 529 14.55 6.45 -17.54
N LYS A 530 14.39 6.86 -16.29
CA LYS A 530 15.16 7.97 -15.72
C LYS A 530 16.45 7.47 -15.08
N ASP A 531 17.51 8.26 -15.17
CA ASP A 531 18.70 8.05 -14.35
C ASP A 531 18.31 8.25 -12.86
N GLU A 532 18.49 7.19 -12.08
CA GLU A 532 18.21 7.13 -10.65
C GLU A 532 19.48 7.25 -9.81
N TRP A 533 20.63 6.96 -10.41
CA TRP A 533 21.95 7.03 -9.79
C TRP A 533 23.04 6.82 -10.85
N SER A 534 24.00 7.73 -10.90
CA SER A 534 25.28 7.56 -11.58
C SER A 534 26.41 7.71 -10.57
N GLY A 535 27.34 6.77 -10.52
CA GLY A 535 28.53 6.85 -9.66
C GLY A 535 29.54 5.76 -9.97
N ASP A 536 30.64 5.73 -9.23
CA ASP A 536 31.80 4.89 -9.59
C ASP A 536 31.93 3.65 -8.68
N ALA A 537 31.27 3.66 -7.52
CA ALA A 537 31.35 2.56 -6.56
C ALA A 537 29.98 2.11 -6.04
N MET A 538 29.85 0.80 -5.82
CA MET A 538 28.70 0.18 -5.15
C MET A 538 29.12 -1.06 -4.39
N VAL A 539 28.56 -1.21 -3.19
CA VAL A 539 28.60 -2.45 -2.42
C VAL A 539 27.18 -2.95 -2.23
N SER A 540 26.89 -4.17 -2.71
CA SER A 540 25.60 -4.83 -2.56
C SER A 540 25.74 -6.15 -1.81
N LEU A 541 25.09 -6.27 -0.65
CA LEU A 541 25.18 -7.46 0.21
C LEU A 541 24.02 -8.43 -0.01
N SER A 542 22.82 -7.86 -0.05
CA SER A 542 21.58 -8.59 -0.28
C SER A 542 20.53 -7.62 -0.80
N SER A 543 19.37 -8.15 -1.19
CA SER A 543 18.31 -7.28 -1.68
C SER A 543 17.90 -6.16 -0.74
N LYS A 544 17.81 -4.96 -1.32
CA LYS A 544 17.46 -3.73 -0.60
C LYS A 544 18.48 -3.42 0.52
N ASN A 545 19.70 -3.93 0.38
CA ASN A 545 20.84 -3.73 1.26
C ASN A 545 22.10 -3.46 0.41
N TYR A 546 22.21 -2.23 -0.08
CA TYR A 546 23.31 -1.77 -0.91
C TYR A 546 23.66 -0.31 -0.59
N ILE A 547 24.84 0.11 -0.98
CA ILE A 547 25.29 1.51 -0.99
C ILE A 547 25.93 1.81 -2.34
N CYS A 548 25.63 2.97 -2.90
CA CYS A 548 26.34 3.52 -4.05
C CYS A 548 26.93 4.87 -3.64
N TYR A 549 28.16 5.17 -4.07
CA TYR A 549 28.88 6.38 -3.67
C TYR A 549 29.89 6.80 -4.75
N LEU A 550 30.33 8.05 -4.67
CA LEU A 550 31.47 8.57 -5.41
C LEU A 550 32.66 8.65 -4.45
N PRO A 551 33.78 7.96 -4.74
CA PRO A 551 34.93 7.92 -3.81
C PRO A 551 35.46 9.31 -3.42
N ASP A 552 35.44 10.25 -4.37
CA ASP A 552 35.99 11.59 -4.19
C ASP A 552 34.96 12.63 -3.69
N GLU A 553 33.68 12.25 -3.57
CA GLU A 553 32.61 13.15 -3.10
C GLU A 553 31.96 12.62 -1.82
N SER A 554 32.20 13.28 -0.68
CA SER A 554 31.67 12.88 0.64
C SER A 554 30.14 12.97 0.77
N TYR A 555 29.46 13.71 -0.10
CA TYR A 555 28.03 14.01 0.01
C TYR A 555 27.12 13.29 -1.00
N LYS A 556 27.67 12.68 -2.06
CA LYS A 556 26.88 11.89 -3.01
C LYS A 556 26.92 10.41 -2.63
N VAL A 557 25.97 10.02 -1.77
CA VAL A 557 25.78 8.64 -1.34
C VAL A 557 24.31 8.24 -1.44
N LYS A 558 24.05 7.07 -2.01
CA LYS A 558 22.72 6.42 -2.03
C LYS A 558 22.78 5.12 -1.24
N VAL A 559 22.12 5.10 -0.09
CA VAL A 559 22.06 3.92 0.78
C VAL A 559 20.67 3.29 0.79
N SER A 560 20.64 1.96 0.71
CA SER A 560 19.46 1.13 0.93
C SER A 560 19.73 0.16 2.08
N ALA A 561 18.86 0.17 3.08
CA ALA A 561 18.99 -0.65 4.29
C ALA A 561 17.61 -1.11 4.74
N LYS A 562 17.20 -2.32 4.33
CA LYS A 562 15.85 -2.78 4.62
C LYS A 562 15.67 -3.01 6.12
N GLY A 563 14.79 -2.21 6.72
CA GLY A 563 14.38 -2.38 8.11
C GLY A 563 15.27 -1.69 9.14
N ILE A 564 16.29 -0.96 8.69
CA ILE A 564 17.18 -0.12 9.51
C ILE A 564 16.79 1.35 9.35
N GLN A 565 16.81 2.12 10.44
CA GLN A 565 16.54 3.56 10.42
C GLN A 565 17.75 4.34 9.89
N GLN A 566 17.54 5.23 8.92
CA GLN A 566 18.60 5.96 8.21
C GLN A 566 18.51 7.50 8.38
N GLY A 567 17.41 8.01 8.94
CA GLY A 567 17.16 9.45 9.03
C GLY A 567 17.71 10.08 10.32
N GLY A 568 18.21 11.32 10.21
CA GLY A 568 18.65 12.15 11.34
C GLY A 568 19.94 11.67 12.00
N GLY A 569 20.93 11.22 11.20
CA GLY A 569 22.23 10.75 11.69
C GLY A 569 22.23 9.33 12.30
N ARG A 570 21.06 8.68 12.37
CA ARG A 570 20.94 7.35 12.98
C ARG A 570 21.65 6.27 12.17
N ASN A 571 22.42 5.45 12.87
CA ASN A 571 23.17 4.31 12.31
C ASN A 571 24.20 4.72 11.23
N ASN A 572 24.60 5.99 11.12
CA ASN A 572 25.58 6.43 10.13
C ASN A 572 26.93 5.72 10.27
N GLY A 573 27.32 5.30 11.48
CA GLY A 573 28.55 4.52 11.71
C GLY A 573 28.57 3.14 11.03
N VAL A 574 27.42 2.61 10.61
CA VAL A 574 27.32 1.33 9.88
C VAL A 574 26.63 1.47 8.50
N LEU A 575 26.17 2.67 8.17
CA LEU A 575 25.48 3.01 6.92
C LEU A 575 26.34 3.91 6.03
N ASN A 576 27.63 3.64 5.99
CA ASN A 576 28.65 4.34 5.22
C ASN A 576 29.42 3.32 4.35
N PRO A 577 30.25 3.78 3.38
CA PRO A 577 31.04 2.88 2.53
C PRO A 577 31.86 1.87 3.34
N ASP A 578 32.63 2.32 4.33
CA ASP A 578 33.48 1.48 5.18
C ASP A 578 32.71 0.33 5.84
N GLY A 579 31.53 0.61 6.39
CA GLY A 579 30.70 -0.38 7.06
C GLY A 579 30.18 -1.45 6.10
N PHE A 580 29.91 -1.10 4.84
CA PHE A 580 29.53 -2.05 3.81
C PHE A 580 30.72 -2.88 3.30
N GLU A 581 31.86 -2.24 3.06
CA GLU A 581 33.09 -2.89 2.61
C GLU A 581 33.61 -3.88 3.66
N THR A 582 33.62 -3.48 4.93
CA THR A 582 34.04 -4.31 6.07
C THR A 582 33.21 -5.59 6.18
N VAL A 583 31.90 -5.53 5.89
CA VAL A 583 31.04 -6.73 5.89
C VAL A 583 31.46 -7.74 4.82
N VAL A 584 31.93 -7.26 3.67
CA VAL A 584 32.40 -8.11 2.57
C VAL A 584 33.81 -8.62 2.86
N ARG A 585 34.73 -7.72 3.22
CA ARG A 585 36.14 -8.02 3.50
C ARG A 585 36.29 -8.99 4.66
N ASP A 586 35.66 -8.68 5.79
CA ASP A 586 35.86 -9.40 7.04
C ASP A 586 34.80 -10.51 7.24
N ARG A 587 33.85 -10.63 6.30
CA ARG A 587 32.78 -11.66 6.29
C ARG A 587 31.92 -11.66 7.56
N ILE A 588 31.73 -10.48 8.16
CA ILE A 588 31.06 -10.29 9.44
C ILE A 588 29.57 -9.94 9.30
N THR A 589 28.91 -9.78 10.45
CA THR A 589 27.56 -9.24 10.56
C THR A 589 27.57 -8.03 11.48
N LEU A 590 27.24 -6.86 10.93
CA LEU A 590 27.09 -5.62 11.70
C LEU A 590 25.69 -5.52 12.30
N GLN A 591 25.64 -4.97 13.51
CA GLN A 591 24.40 -4.66 14.21
C GLN A 591 24.11 -3.17 14.15
N SER A 592 22.83 -2.83 14.29
CA SER A 592 22.32 -1.45 14.33
C SER A 592 21.21 -1.36 15.36
N THR A 593 20.90 -0.15 15.78
CA THR A 593 19.85 0.09 16.76
C THR A 593 18.73 0.88 16.12
N ASN A 594 17.51 0.33 16.16
CA ASN A 594 16.31 1.09 15.87
C ASN A 594 15.71 1.57 17.19
N LYS A 595 15.44 2.88 17.27
CA LYS A 595 14.77 3.49 18.42
C LYS A 595 13.48 4.17 17.96
N GLY A 596 12.45 4.14 18.79
CA GLY A 596 11.21 4.85 18.49
C GLY A 596 10.12 4.54 19.50
N PHE A 597 8.89 4.85 19.14
CA PHE A 597 7.73 4.59 19.96
C PHE A 597 6.82 3.55 19.31
N ARG A 598 6.18 2.73 20.13
CA ARG A 598 5.15 1.78 19.70
C ARG A 598 4.10 1.63 20.78
N LEU A 599 2.89 1.25 20.38
CA LEU A 599 1.90 0.77 21.32
C LEU A 599 2.35 -0.59 21.89
N SER A 600 2.49 -0.66 23.21
CA SER A 600 2.65 -1.93 23.92
C SER A 600 1.30 -2.68 23.96
N LYS A 601 1.33 -3.97 23.61
CA LYS A 601 0.11 -4.80 23.70
C LYS A 601 -0.26 -5.12 25.15
N GLU A 602 0.74 -5.20 26.02
CA GLU A 602 0.59 -5.57 27.44
C GLU A 602 0.05 -4.40 28.24
N THR A 603 0.76 -3.26 28.22
CA THR A 603 0.39 -2.08 29.01
C THR A 603 -0.68 -1.22 28.33
N LYS A 604 -1.02 -1.51 27.06
CA LYS A 604 -1.90 -0.70 26.21
C LYS A 604 -1.52 0.78 26.12
N SER A 605 -0.27 1.12 26.44
CA SER A 605 0.29 2.47 26.40
C SER A 605 1.35 2.62 25.31
N ILE A 606 1.66 3.87 24.93
CA ILE A 606 2.80 4.17 24.07
C ILE A 606 4.08 3.99 24.89
N ILE A 607 4.98 3.14 24.41
CA ILE A 607 6.29 2.91 25.02
C ILE A 607 7.41 3.26 24.04
N THR A 608 8.53 3.74 24.57
CA THR A 608 9.79 3.80 23.82
C THR A 608 10.36 2.40 23.70
N TYR A 609 10.85 2.04 22.52
CA TYR A 609 11.58 0.79 22.30
C TYR A 609 12.96 1.08 21.73
N THR A 610 13.91 0.24 22.13
CA THR A 610 15.22 0.12 21.54
C THR A 610 15.35 -1.32 21.07
N GLN A 611 15.58 -1.52 19.77
CA GLN A 611 15.73 -2.85 19.19
C GLN A 611 17.05 -2.94 18.44
N THR A 612 17.91 -3.86 18.89
CA THR A 612 19.09 -4.27 18.14
C THR A 612 18.65 -5.13 16.96
N LYS A 613 19.08 -4.76 15.76
CA LYS A 613 18.82 -5.49 14.52
C LYS A 613 20.12 -5.77 13.80
N THR A 614 20.16 -6.91 13.12
CA THR A 614 21.16 -7.15 12.07
C THR A 614 21.03 -6.07 11.00
N ALA A 615 22.04 -5.22 10.91
CA ALA A 615 22.10 -4.13 9.95
C ALA A 615 22.50 -4.66 8.58
N ARG A 616 23.63 -5.36 8.57
CA ARG A 616 24.33 -5.87 7.39
C ARG A 616 24.88 -7.23 7.73
N SER A 617 24.69 -8.18 6.85
CA SER A 617 25.20 -9.54 7.06
C SER A 617 25.74 -10.06 5.74
N TYR A 618 26.91 -10.66 5.82
CA TYR A 618 27.46 -11.48 4.75
C TYR A 618 26.62 -12.75 4.49
N TYR A 619 25.77 -13.17 5.44
CA TYR A 619 24.92 -14.34 5.26
C TYR A 619 23.78 -14.08 4.27
N TYR A 620 23.82 -14.81 3.16
CA TYR A 620 22.78 -14.83 2.13
C TYR A 620 22.52 -16.27 1.70
N ASN A 621 21.27 -16.70 1.78
CA ASN A 621 20.88 -18.10 1.61
C ASN A 621 19.79 -18.31 0.56
N LYS A 622 19.72 -17.43 -0.44
CA LYS A 622 18.83 -17.58 -1.60
C LYS A 622 19.58 -17.95 -2.88
N ARG A 623 20.91 -18.06 -2.77
CA ARG A 623 21.89 -18.43 -3.79
C ARG A 623 23.02 -19.15 -3.06
N ARG A 624 23.69 -20.09 -3.72
CA ARG A 624 24.88 -20.73 -3.19
C ARG A 624 26.04 -19.76 -3.38
N VAL A 625 26.87 -19.60 -2.36
CA VAL A 625 28.08 -18.78 -2.46
C VAL A 625 29.27 -19.70 -2.62
N LEU A 626 30.09 -19.41 -3.61
CA LEU A 626 31.22 -20.26 -3.98
C LEU A 626 32.37 -20.09 -2.98
N ALA A 627 33.42 -20.91 -3.15
CA ALA A 627 34.57 -20.95 -2.25
C ALA A 627 35.33 -19.63 -2.14
N ASP A 628 35.27 -18.78 -3.19
CA ASP A 628 35.84 -17.44 -3.20
C ASP A 628 35.17 -16.48 -2.19
N GLY A 629 33.98 -16.84 -1.71
CA GLY A 629 33.17 -16.02 -0.80
C GLY A 629 32.56 -14.77 -1.48
N ILE A 630 32.58 -14.69 -2.81
CA ILE A 630 32.14 -13.51 -3.56
C ILE A 630 31.15 -13.92 -4.64
N THR A 631 31.49 -14.92 -5.44
CA THR A 631 30.65 -15.39 -6.54
C THR A 631 29.48 -16.20 -6.02
N THR A 632 28.32 -16.06 -6.68
CA THR A 632 27.11 -16.77 -6.28
C THR A 632 26.41 -17.43 -7.45
N GLU A 633 25.89 -18.62 -7.25
CA GLU A 633 25.10 -19.37 -8.22
C GLU A 633 23.66 -19.60 -7.70
N PRO A 634 22.68 -19.82 -8.59
CA PRO A 634 21.34 -20.22 -8.19
C PRO A 634 21.36 -21.51 -7.37
N LEU A 635 20.38 -21.68 -6.48
CA LEU A 635 20.22 -22.95 -5.76
C LEU A 635 19.63 -24.00 -6.71
N ASP A 636 20.09 -25.24 -6.58
CA ASP A 636 19.62 -26.38 -7.38
C ASP A 636 18.40 -27.06 -6.73
N ILE A 637 17.39 -26.24 -6.41
CA ILE A 637 16.11 -26.65 -5.78
C ILE A 637 14.96 -25.90 -6.41
#